data_AF-A0A959QKC5-F1
#
_entry.id   AF-A0A959QKC5-F1
#
_cell.length_a   1.000
_cell.length_b   1.000
_cell.length_c   1.000
_cell.angle_alpha   90.00
_cell.angle_beta   90.00
_cell.angle_gamma   90.00
#
_symmetry.space_group_name_H-M   'P 1'
#
loop_
_entity.id
_entity.type
_entity.pdbx_description
1 polymer ?
#
loop_
_entity_poly.entity_id
_entity_poly.type
_entity_poly.pdbx_seq_one_letter_code
_entity_poly.pdbx_strand_id
1 'polypeptide(L)'
;MRFIDMWLMIMLISLFDGQFLYAQRSEPIYLNNPGIPPEWALWERKLMAAIYPAALEFAGKYTNEDGTLVWRDEWPGMDGSDDGYESFYNFPLYSAMGGPMEIDSLARFYWEGITRQFTRYGQVYDEFDAGYDWMHHGESYT
;
A
#
# COMPACT_ATOMS: atom_id res chain seq x y z
N MET A 1 0.87 -28.66 -46.98
CA MET A 1 0.66 -27.46 -46.14
C MET A 1 1.98 -27.21 -45.43
N ARG A 2 2.73 -26.17 -45.84
CA ARG A 2 4.14 -26.01 -45.47
C ARG A 2 4.23 -25.31 -44.11
N PHE A 3 5.01 -25.91 -43.20
CA PHE A 3 5.38 -25.34 -41.92
C PHE A 3 6.08 -23.99 -42.14
N ILE A 4 5.63 -22.96 -41.43
CA ILE A 4 6.32 -21.67 -41.34
C ILE A 4 7.46 -21.86 -40.34
N ASP A 5 8.69 -21.64 -40.81
CA ASP A 5 9.92 -21.80 -40.06
C ASP A 5 10.02 -20.81 -38.90
N MET A 6 10.12 -21.35 -37.68
CA MET A 6 10.31 -20.63 -36.41
C MET A 6 11.59 -19.76 -36.38
N TRP A 7 12.50 -19.96 -37.34
CA TRP A 7 13.73 -19.18 -37.50
C TRP A 7 13.50 -17.79 -38.10
N LEU A 8 12.41 -17.57 -38.85
CA LEU A 8 12.05 -16.24 -39.39
C LEU A 8 11.54 -15.28 -38.31
N MET A 9 10.95 -15.81 -37.23
CA MET A 9 10.42 -14.99 -36.14
C MET A 9 11.53 -14.48 -35.20
N ILE A 10 12.65 -15.21 -35.10
CA ILE A 10 13.82 -14.79 -34.32
C ILE A 10 14.63 -13.72 -35.06
N MET A 11 14.68 -13.76 -36.41
CA MET A 11 15.35 -12.70 -37.20
C MET A 11 14.57 -11.38 -37.24
N LEU A 12 13.24 -11.40 -37.05
CA LEU A 12 12.44 -10.17 -37.00
C LEU A 12 12.60 -9.39 -35.69
N ILE A 13 13.06 -10.05 -34.62
CA ILE A 13 13.34 -9.39 -33.33
C ILE A 13 14.72 -8.69 -33.34
N SER A 14 15.64 -9.10 -34.21
CA SER A 14 16.99 -8.53 -34.31
C SER A 14 17.14 -7.39 -35.34
N LEU A 15 16.08 -7.04 -36.07
CA LEU A 15 16.07 -5.93 -37.05
C LEU A 15 15.25 -4.70 -36.60
N PHE A 16 14.61 -4.76 -35.45
CA PHE A 16 14.10 -3.57 -34.76
C PHE A 16 15.16 -3.10 -33.77
N ASP A 17 16.08 -2.31 -34.30
CA ASP A 17 17.08 -1.53 -33.57
C ASP A 17 16.54 -1.03 -32.22
N GLY A 18 17.12 -1.54 -31.13
CA GLY A 18 17.64 -0.78 -29.98
C GLY A 18 16.84 0.35 -29.32
N GLN A 19 15.56 0.57 -29.66
CA GLN A 19 14.77 1.71 -29.19
C GLN A 19 13.91 1.39 -27.97
N PHE A 20 13.87 0.14 -27.53
CA PHE A 20 13.26 -0.22 -26.26
C PHE A 20 14.32 -0.22 -25.16
N LEU A 21 14.20 0.75 -24.26
CA LEU A 21 14.88 0.85 -22.95
C LEU A 21 16.26 1.51 -22.89
N TYR A 22 16.44 2.64 -23.56
CA TYR A 22 17.18 3.72 -22.88
C TYR A 22 16.15 4.68 -22.32
N ALA A 23 15.87 4.58 -21.01
CA ALA A 23 15.33 5.74 -20.31
C ALA A 23 16.29 6.89 -20.62
N GLN A 24 15.83 7.89 -21.38
CA GLN A 24 16.67 9.03 -21.72
C GLN A 24 17.08 9.68 -20.41
N ARG A 25 18.33 9.47 -20.01
CA ARG A 25 18.87 10.04 -18.78
C ARG A 25 18.82 11.55 -18.95
N SER A 26 17.88 12.19 -18.29
CA SER A 26 17.78 13.64 -18.30
C SER A 26 19.06 14.22 -17.70
N GLU A 27 19.51 15.35 -18.23
CA GLU A 27 20.61 16.09 -17.64
C GLU A 27 20.27 16.45 -16.17
N PRO A 28 21.20 16.26 -15.22
CA PRO A 28 20.94 16.60 -13.82
C PRO A 28 20.62 18.09 -13.68
N ILE A 29 19.48 18.40 -13.07
CA ILE A 29 19.11 19.77 -12.72
C ILE A 29 19.73 20.08 -11.36
N TYR A 30 20.67 21.02 -11.33
CA TYR A 30 21.30 21.48 -10.09
C TYR A 30 20.54 22.68 -9.53
N LEU A 31 19.97 22.53 -8.33
CA LEU A 31 19.38 23.62 -7.57
C LEU A 31 20.46 24.27 -6.71
N ASN A 32 21.12 25.30 -7.25
CA ASN A 32 22.27 25.95 -6.59
C ASN A 32 21.89 27.10 -5.66
N ASN A 33 20.62 27.51 -5.63
CA ASN A 33 20.15 28.64 -4.84
C ASN A 33 18.94 28.23 -3.99
N PRO A 34 18.94 28.48 -2.68
CA PRO A 34 17.75 28.32 -1.85
C PRO A 34 16.70 29.37 -2.23
N GLY A 35 15.47 28.93 -2.46
CA GLY A 35 14.31 29.80 -2.70
C GLY A 35 13.40 29.89 -1.47
N ILE A 36 12.49 30.87 -1.47
CA ILE A 36 11.40 30.91 -0.47
C ILE A 36 10.49 29.70 -0.75
N PRO A 37 10.21 28.83 0.25
CA PRO A 37 9.34 27.70 0.04
C PRO A 37 7.94 28.18 -0.37
N PRO A 38 7.31 27.57 -1.39
CA PRO A 38 5.94 27.91 -1.75
C PRO A 38 4.99 27.58 -0.61
N GLU A 39 3.87 28.29 -0.54
CA GLU A 39 2.93 28.17 0.58
C GLU A 39 2.40 26.75 0.76
N TRP A 40 2.11 26.03 -0.34
CA TRP A 40 1.63 24.65 -0.29
C TRP A 40 2.60 23.72 0.44
N ALA A 41 3.92 23.93 0.30
CA ALA A 41 4.92 23.09 0.95
C ALA A 41 4.93 23.32 2.47
N LEU A 42 4.67 24.55 2.91
CA LEU A 42 4.51 24.85 4.34
C LEU A 42 3.26 24.18 4.91
N TRP A 43 2.16 24.17 4.17
CA TRP A 43 0.93 23.51 4.59
C TRP A 43 1.07 21.98 4.61
N GLU A 44 1.72 21.40 3.62
CA GLU A 44 2.05 19.98 3.60
C GLU A 44 2.87 19.58 4.83
N ARG A 45 3.93 20.33 5.18
CA ARG A 45 4.72 20.06 6.38
C ARG A 45 3.90 20.15 7.66
N LYS A 46 2.95 21.09 7.75
CA LYS A 46 2.03 21.18 8.90
C LYS A 46 1.08 20.00 8.96
N LEU A 47 0.51 19.59 7.82
CA LEU A 47 -0.34 18.41 7.73
C LEU A 47 0.42 17.15 8.15
N MET A 48 1.62 16.94 7.58
CA MET A 48 2.48 15.81 7.93
C MET A 48 2.80 15.77 9.42
N ALA A 49 3.03 16.92 10.06
CA ALA A 49 3.25 16.99 11.51
C ALA A 49 1.99 16.68 12.33
N ALA A 50 0.80 17.00 11.82
CA ALA A 50 -0.47 16.75 12.49
C ALA A 50 -0.96 15.30 12.35
N ILE A 51 -0.58 14.59 11.27
CA ILE A 51 -0.98 13.20 11.04
C ILE A 51 -0.47 12.27 12.15
N TYR A 52 0.81 12.38 12.56
CA TYR A 52 1.39 11.47 13.55
C TYR A 52 0.61 11.40 14.88
N PRO A 53 0.38 12.51 15.62
CA PRO A 53 -0.39 12.44 16.85
C PRO A 53 -1.84 12.01 16.63
N ALA A 54 -2.46 12.37 15.50
CA ALA A 54 -3.82 11.94 15.17
C ALA A 54 -3.90 10.42 14.91
N ALA A 55 -2.90 9.85 14.23
CA ALA A 55 -2.79 8.43 13.97
C ALA A 55 -2.64 7.63 15.28
N LEU A 56 -1.81 8.13 16.22
CA LEU A 56 -1.65 7.49 17.53
C LEU A 56 -2.92 7.55 18.38
N GLU A 57 -3.60 8.70 18.40
CA GLU A 57 -4.89 8.85 19.09
C GLU A 57 -5.96 7.93 18.50
N PHE A 58 -6.06 7.87 17.17
CA PHE A 58 -6.95 6.96 16.47
C PHE A 58 -6.67 5.50 16.84
N ALA A 59 -5.42 5.08 16.71
CA ALA A 59 -5.06 3.70 16.95
C ALA A 59 -5.28 3.30 18.42
N GLY A 60 -4.89 4.16 19.37
CA GLY A 60 -5.11 3.94 20.81
C GLY A 60 -6.59 3.89 21.20
N LYS A 61 -7.48 4.52 20.44
CA LYS A 61 -8.93 4.51 20.70
C LYS A 61 -9.64 3.29 20.14
N TYR A 62 -9.20 2.77 18.99
CA TYR A 62 -9.93 1.75 18.23
C TYR A 62 -9.24 0.38 18.20
N THR A 63 -8.10 0.21 18.87
CA THR A 63 -7.39 -1.07 18.94
C THR A 63 -7.13 -1.51 20.39
N ASN A 64 -7.07 -2.82 20.58
CA ASN A 64 -6.59 -3.44 21.79
C ASN A 64 -5.05 -3.51 21.80
N GLU A 65 -4.47 -3.81 22.97
CA GLU A 65 -3.01 -3.93 23.14
C GLU A 65 -2.37 -5.01 22.25
N ASP A 66 -3.15 -5.99 21.76
CA ASP A 66 -2.69 -7.08 20.88
C ASP A 66 -2.84 -6.76 19.39
N GLY A 67 -3.22 -5.52 19.04
CA GLY A 67 -3.39 -5.05 17.67
C GLY A 67 -4.72 -5.40 17.03
N THR A 68 -5.63 -6.09 17.74
CA THR A 68 -6.99 -6.35 17.26
C THR A 68 -7.85 -5.09 17.39
N LEU A 69 -8.88 -4.98 16.55
CA LEU A 69 -9.84 -3.88 16.60
C LEU A 69 -10.78 -4.05 17.81
N VAL A 70 -11.12 -2.92 18.44
CA VAL A 70 -12.26 -2.83 19.36
C VAL A 70 -13.54 -2.92 18.53
N TRP A 71 -13.98 -4.15 18.29
CA TRP A 71 -15.03 -4.50 17.34
C TRP A 71 -16.01 -5.53 17.94
N ARG A 72 -16.88 -6.08 17.10
CA ARG A 72 -17.84 -7.16 17.41
C ARG A 72 -17.14 -8.44 17.88
N ASP A 73 -17.81 -9.23 18.71
CA ASP A 73 -17.28 -10.54 19.13
C ASP A 73 -17.50 -11.66 18.09
N GLU A 74 -18.50 -11.51 17.22
CA GLU A 74 -18.87 -12.47 16.18
C GLU A 74 -19.17 -11.75 14.85
N TRP A 75 -18.99 -12.48 13.73
CA TRP A 75 -19.16 -11.93 12.38
C TRP A 75 -20.42 -12.49 11.70
N PRO A 76 -21.46 -11.66 11.47
CA PRO A 76 -22.76 -12.12 10.98
C PRO A 76 -22.89 -12.08 9.45
N GLY A 77 -21.81 -12.28 8.69
CA GLY A 77 -21.84 -12.07 7.24
C GLY A 77 -20.64 -12.64 6.48
N MET A 78 -20.61 -12.32 5.19
CA MET A 78 -19.56 -12.71 4.23
C MET A 78 -18.77 -11.50 3.72
N ASP A 79 -19.12 -10.30 4.19
CA ASP A 79 -18.73 -9.00 3.65
C ASP A 79 -18.17 -8.16 4.81
N GLY A 80 -17.12 -7.38 4.52
CA GLY A 80 -16.53 -6.35 5.39
C GLY A 80 -15.19 -6.74 6.05
N SER A 81 -14.51 -7.80 5.57
CA SER A 81 -13.17 -8.16 6.06
C SER A 81 -12.12 -7.10 5.76
N ASP A 82 -12.27 -6.44 4.63
CA ASP A 82 -11.47 -5.35 4.11
C ASP A 82 -11.51 -4.11 5.02
N ASP A 83 -12.68 -3.73 5.58
CA ASP A 83 -12.85 -2.61 6.52
C ASP A 83 -11.78 -2.62 7.64
N GLY A 84 -11.42 -3.83 8.10
CA GLY A 84 -10.40 -4.00 9.11
C GLY A 84 -9.04 -3.49 8.63
N TYR A 85 -8.60 -3.93 7.46
CA TYR A 85 -7.32 -3.54 6.85
C TYR A 85 -7.33 -2.08 6.39
N GLU A 86 -8.45 -1.59 5.85
CA GLU A 86 -8.63 -0.19 5.43
C GLU A 86 -8.46 0.80 6.59
N SER A 87 -8.65 0.36 7.83
CA SER A 87 -8.42 1.22 8.99
C SER A 87 -6.97 1.74 9.09
N PHE A 88 -5.99 1.07 8.44
CA PHE A 88 -4.56 1.40 8.54
C PHE A 88 -3.81 1.51 7.20
N TYR A 89 -4.45 1.35 6.04
CA TYR A 89 -3.77 1.35 4.71
C TYR A 89 -2.95 2.64 4.43
N ASN A 90 -3.33 3.77 5.03
CA ASN A 90 -2.60 5.04 4.86
C ASN A 90 -1.30 5.14 5.68
N PHE A 91 -1.06 4.25 6.64
CA PHE A 91 0.10 4.32 7.54
C PHE A 91 1.42 4.08 6.78
N PRO A 92 1.55 3.03 5.95
CA PRO A 92 2.74 2.84 5.12
C PRO A 92 2.99 4.02 4.17
N LEU A 93 1.93 4.55 3.54
CA LEU A 93 2.03 5.70 2.65
C LEU A 93 2.55 6.95 3.38
N TYR A 94 2.01 7.25 4.56
CA TYR A 94 2.49 8.35 5.38
C TYR A 94 3.98 8.22 5.72
N SER A 95 4.42 7.01 6.08
CA SER A 95 5.83 6.71 6.33
C SER A 95 6.69 6.92 5.08
N ALA A 96 6.24 6.44 3.92
CA ALA A 96 6.92 6.61 2.64
C ALA A 96 7.05 8.09 2.20
N MET A 97 6.08 8.94 2.57
CA MET A 97 6.12 10.38 2.33
C MET A 97 7.02 11.15 3.32
N GLY A 98 7.72 10.45 4.24
CA GLY A 98 8.64 11.05 5.20
C GLY A 98 8.05 11.27 6.59
N GLY A 99 6.96 10.56 6.93
CA GLY A 99 6.50 10.40 8.31
C GLY A 99 7.47 9.55 9.15
N PRO A 100 7.26 9.49 10.49
CA PRO A 100 8.09 8.67 11.38
C PRO A 100 7.97 7.16 11.05
N MET A 101 9.09 6.45 11.06
CA MET A 101 9.17 5.02 10.69
C MET A 101 8.42 4.11 11.69
N GLU A 102 8.17 4.62 12.90
CA GLU A 102 7.33 3.97 13.90
C GLU A 102 5.91 3.70 13.38
N ILE A 103 5.40 4.53 12.46
CA ILE A 103 4.09 4.32 11.84
C ILE A 103 4.10 3.11 10.92
N ASP A 104 5.16 2.86 10.14
CA ASP A 104 5.29 1.62 9.35
C ASP A 104 5.30 0.38 10.26
N SER A 105 5.99 0.47 11.41
CA SER A 105 6.00 -0.62 12.39
C SER A 105 4.61 -0.88 12.97
N LEU A 106 3.85 0.17 13.25
CA LEU A 106 2.46 0.07 13.69
C LEU A 106 1.54 -0.50 12.61
N ALA A 107 1.72 -0.10 11.35
CA ALA A 107 0.92 -0.64 10.24
C ALA A 107 1.04 -2.18 10.17
N ARG A 108 2.27 -2.70 10.24
CA ARG A 108 2.53 -4.15 10.27
C ARG A 108 1.95 -4.81 11.51
N PHE A 109 2.05 -4.15 12.67
CA PHE A 109 1.49 -4.68 13.91
C PHE A 109 -0.05 -4.81 13.84
N TYR A 110 -0.74 -3.80 13.31
CA TYR A 110 -2.20 -3.83 13.15
C TYR A 110 -2.64 -4.80 12.06
N TRP A 111 -1.92 -4.87 10.94
CA TRP A 111 -2.12 -5.90 9.91
C TRP A 111 -2.21 -7.30 10.54
N GLU A 112 -1.19 -7.66 11.32
CA GLU A 112 -1.13 -8.96 11.99
C GLU A 112 -2.28 -9.17 13.00
N GLY A 113 -2.66 -8.13 13.73
CA GLY A 113 -3.79 -8.16 14.67
C GLY A 113 -5.13 -8.39 13.97
N ILE A 114 -5.37 -7.67 12.87
CA ILE A 114 -6.55 -7.79 12.03
C ILE A 114 -6.59 -9.16 11.39
N THR A 115 -5.51 -9.64 10.77
CA THR A 115 -5.45 -10.99 10.18
C THR A 115 -5.84 -12.05 11.21
N ARG A 116 -5.27 -12.01 12.41
CA ARG A 116 -5.66 -12.94 13.49
C ARG A 116 -7.14 -12.83 13.86
N GLN A 117 -7.66 -11.62 13.97
CA GLN A 117 -9.06 -11.38 14.33
C GLN A 117 -10.02 -11.93 13.26
N PHE A 118 -9.78 -11.62 11.99
CA PHE A 118 -10.63 -12.03 10.88
C PHE A 118 -10.46 -13.51 10.51
N THR A 119 -9.32 -14.13 10.82
CA THR A 119 -9.19 -15.61 10.81
C THR A 119 -10.10 -16.25 11.85
N ARG A 120 -10.23 -15.67 13.05
CA ARG A 120 -11.17 -16.19 14.08
C ARG A 120 -12.63 -16.06 13.64
N TYR A 121 -12.97 -15.01 12.88
CA TYR A 121 -14.29 -14.87 12.26
C TYR A 121 -14.52 -15.78 11.05
N GLY A 122 -13.48 -16.50 10.58
CA GLY A 122 -13.55 -17.33 9.39
C GLY A 122 -13.62 -16.53 8.07
N GLN A 123 -13.33 -15.23 8.10
CA GLN A 123 -13.27 -14.39 6.89
C GLN A 123 -11.90 -14.49 6.20
N VAL A 124 -10.84 -14.79 6.95
CA VAL A 124 -9.48 -14.92 6.41
C VAL A 124 -8.95 -16.34 6.62
N TYR A 125 -8.47 -16.96 5.54
CA TYR A 125 -7.90 -18.30 5.49
C TYR A 125 -6.55 -18.27 4.75
N ASP A 126 -5.50 -18.82 5.36
CA ASP A 126 -4.13 -18.78 4.84
C ASP A 126 -3.66 -17.36 4.42
N GLU A 127 -4.00 -16.35 5.23
CA GLU A 127 -3.73 -14.91 4.98
C GLU A 127 -4.53 -14.28 3.83
N PHE A 128 -5.44 -15.04 3.19
CA PHE A 128 -6.32 -14.54 2.14
C PHE A 128 -7.77 -14.47 2.60
N ASP A 129 -8.52 -13.53 2.07
CA ASP A 129 -9.97 -13.49 2.26
C ASP A 129 -10.61 -14.75 1.65
N ALA A 130 -11.49 -15.40 2.41
CA ALA A 130 -11.99 -16.74 2.16
C ALA A 130 -13.20 -16.79 1.22
N GLY A 131 -13.86 -15.67 0.92
CA GLY A 131 -15.10 -15.74 0.15
C GLY A 131 -15.65 -14.45 -0.43
N TYR A 132 -15.05 -13.29 -0.22
CA TYR A 132 -15.65 -12.02 -0.60
C TYR A 132 -15.60 -11.69 -2.11
N ASP A 133 -16.18 -10.56 -2.54
CA ASP A 133 -16.11 -10.17 -3.95
C ASP A 133 -14.69 -9.77 -4.37
N TRP A 134 -14.36 -10.01 -5.64
CA TRP A 134 -12.99 -9.87 -6.13
C TRP A 134 -12.45 -8.43 -6.09
N MET A 135 -13.31 -7.41 -5.94
CA MET A 135 -12.88 -6.02 -5.90
C MET A 135 -12.27 -5.69 -4.53
N HIS A 136 -12.95 -6.06 -3.45
CA HIS A 136 -12.53 -5.73 -2.08
C HIS A 136 -11.32 -6.55 -1.61
N HIS A 137 -11.02 -7.68 -2.27
CA HIS A 137 -9.72 -8.32 -2.12
C HIS A 137 -8.57 -7.34 -2.42
N GLY A 138 -8.71 -6.46 -3.42
CA GLY A 138 -7.68 -5.49 -3.76
C GLY A 138 -7.49 -4.40 -2.70
N GLU A 139 -8.56 -4.04 -2.01
CA GLU A 139 -8.56 -2.98 -0.98
C GLU A 139 -7.90 -3.46 0.32
N SER A 140 -7.94 -4.78 0.58
CA SER A 140 -7.36 -5.40 1.77
C SER A 140 -5.82 -5.43 1.81
N TYR A 141 -5.09 -5.40 0.68
CA TYR A 141 -3.62 -5.61 0.63
C TYR A 141 -2.81 -4.42 0.09
N THR A 142 -3.30 -3.19 0.30
CA THR A 142 -2.58 -1.95 -0.06
C THR A 142 -1.84 -1.34 1.13
#